data_AF-A0AAV1A7X0-F1
#
_entry.id   AF-A0AAV1A7X0-F1
#
_cell.length_a   1.000
_cell.length_b   1.000
_cell.length_c   1.000
_cell.angle_alpha   90.00
_cell.angle_beta   90.00
_cell.angle_gamma   90.00
#
_symmetry.space_group_name_H-M   'P 1'
#
loop_
_entity.id
_entity.type
_entity.pdbx_description
1 polymer ?
#
loop_
_entity_poly.entity_id
_entity_poly.type
_entity_poly.pdbx_seq_one_letter_code
_entity_poly.pdbx_strand_id
1 'polypeptide(L)'
;MIKVAWIDKGGDLKNLVNNFYKKLFELNYNWSEWKPTAVTFTEIANEDFQLMSNQVEDEEIRKVVFDMSPWKAPGPDSFSAVFYQKTWHKRVASNGIWSIGNGATIKPWTDCWLGKGEIIKDMDVIIPFNLLHVQLTEMVDGHGNWDMNKFMSWMPEEYLQRIKVLLPPNPDLGNDEYFPEGVTKTSYSVKGGLLKFRA
;
A
#
# COMPACT_ATOMS: atom_id res chain seq x y z
N MET A 1 -29.47 -29.89 -39.09
CA MET A 1 -28.75 -31.18 -39.07
C MET A 1 -27.25 -30.90 -39.13
N ILE A 2 -26.53 -31.07 -38.01
CA ILE A 2 -25.06 -30.97 -37.99
C ILE A 2 -24.52 -32.36 -38.32
N LYS A 3 -23.81 -32.49 -39.45
CA LYS A 3 -23.10 -33.74 -39.79
C LYS A 3 -21.80 -33.77 -38.99
N VAL A 4 -21.67 -34.74 -38.09
CA VAL A 4 -20.43 -35.01 -37.36
C VAL A 4 -19.65 -36.05 -38.17
N ALA A 5 -18.40 -35.75 -38.50
CA ALA A 5 -17.50 -36.67 -39.21
C ALA A 5 -16.19 -36.79 -38.43
N TRP A 6 -15.73 -38.02 -38.22
CA TRP A 6 -14.46 -38.32 -37.58
C TRP A 6 -13.31 -38.11 -38.57
N ILE A 7 -12.20 -37.54 -38.09
CA ILE A 7 -11.02 -37.23 -38.91
C ILE A 7 -9.81 -37.92 -38.27
N ASP A 8 -9.30 -38.96 -38.92
CA ASP A 8 -8.21 -39.79 -38.38
C ASP A 8 -6.82 -39.43 -38.95
N LYS A 9 -6.75 -38.58 -39.98
CA LYS A 9 -5.50 -38.18 -40.63
C LYS A 9 -4.97 -36.87 -40.03
N GLY A 10 -3.74 -36.89 -39.52
CA GLY A 10 -3.13 -35.73 -38.85
C GLY A 10 -3.02 -34.46 -39.71
N GLY A 11 -2.84 -34.61 -41.03
CA GLY A 11 -2.84 -33.47 -41.96
C GLY A 11 -4.21 -32.78 -42.06
N ASP A 12 -5.28 -33.57 -42.02
CA ASP A 12 -6.65 -33.08 -42.12
C ASP A 12 -7.06 -32.39 -40.81
N LEU A 13 -6.62 -32.89 -39.66
CA LEU A 13 -6.81 -32.23 -38.36
C LEU A 13 -6.11 -30.86 -38.30
N LYS A 14 -4.86 -30.78 -38.78
CA LYS A 14 -4.11 -29.51 -38.84
C LYS A 14 -4.82 -28.49 -39.73
N ASN A 15 -5.33 -28.92 -40.87
CA ASN A 15 -6.07 -28.05 -41.78
C ASN A 15 -7.42 -27.62 -41.18
N LEU A 16 -8.13 -28.50 -40.48
CA LEU A 16 -9.37 -28.17 -39.79
C LEU A 16 -9.15 -27.09 -38.74
N VAL A 17 -8.16 -27.28 -37.85
CA VAL A 17 -7.84 -26.34 -36.77
C VAL A 17 -7.42 -24.98 -37.33
N ASN A 18 -6.55 -24.97 -38.33
CA ASN A 18 -6.12 -23.72 -38.98
C ASN A 18 -7.27 -22.99 -39.66
N ASN A 19 -8.14 -23.70 -40.38
CA ASN A 19 -9.29 -23.07 -41.05
C ASN A 19 -10.33 -22.58 -40.04
N PHE A 20 -10.51 -23.29 -38.93
CA PHE A 20 -11.38 -22.85 -37.85
C PHE A 20 -10.89 -21.52 -37.26
N TYR A 21 -9.62 -21.42 -36.87
CA TYR A 21 -9.10 -20.18 -36.27
C TYR A 21 -8.95 -19.05 -37.29
N LYS A 22 -8.61 -19.33 -38.56
CA LYS A 22 -8.66 -18.32 -39.63
C LYS A 22 -10.05 -17.72 -39.78
N LYS A 23 -11.09 -18.56 -39.75
CA LYS A 23 -12.49 -18.10 -39.80
C LYS A 23 -12.93 -17.39 -38.51
N LEU A 24 -12.43 -17.82 -37.36
CA LEU A 24 -12.72 -17.19 -36.06
C LEU A 24 -12.14 -15.77 -35.97
N PHE A 25 -10.94 -15.58 -36.51
CA PHE A 25 -10.21 -14.31 -36.49
C PHE A 25 -10.33 -13.51 -37.80
N GLU A 26 -11.11 -13.99 -38.76
CA GLU A 26 -11.51 -13.20 -39.92
C GLU A 26 -12.42 -12.08 -39.43
N LEU A 27 -11.93 -10.84 -39.54
CA LEU A 27 -12.73 -9.65 -39.29
C LEU A 27 -13.83 -9.56 -40.35
N ASN A 28 -15.03 -9.99 -39.98
CA ASN A 28 -16.20 -9.79 -40.80
C ASN A 28 -16.57 -8.30 -40.71
N TYR A 29 -16.27 -7.52 -41.75
CA TYR A 29 -16.76 -6.14 -41.92
C TYR A 29 -18.27 -6.07 -42.21
N ASN A 30 -19.02 -7.06 -41.75
CA ASN A 30 -20.45 -6.92 -41.60
C ASN A 30 -20.64 -6.01 -40.41
N TRP A 31 -20.69 -4.70 -40.68
CA TRP A 31 -21.31 -3.76 -39.76
C TRP A 31 -22.65 -4.37 -39.41
N SER A 32 -22.78 -4.89 -38.20
CA SER A 32 -24.09 -5.16 -37.64
C SER A 32 -24.80 -3.82 -37.73
N GLU A 33 -25.86 -3.75 -38.55
CA GLU A 33 -26.78 -2.63 -38.48
C GLU A 33 -27.07 -2.41 -37.00
N TRP A 34 -26.70 -1.24 -36.48
CA TRP A 34 -27.04 -0.90 -35.11
C TRP A 34 -28.57 -0.92 -35.03
N LYS A 35 -29.12 -1.99 -34.45
CA LYS A 35 -30.55 -2.13 -34.21
C LYS A 35 -30.78 -1.46 -32.85
N PRO A 36 -31.49 -0.33 -32.77
CA PRO A 36 -31.92 0.18 -31.48
C PRO A 36 -32.85 -0.86 -30.86
N THR A 37 -32.36 -1.59 -29.87
CA THR A 37 -33.22 -2.37 -29.00
C THR A 37 -34.12 -1.40 -28.25
N ALA A 38 -35.41 -1.74 -28.10
CA ALA A 38 -36.34 -0.98 -27.26
C ALA A 38 -35.91 -0.93 -25.77
N VAL A 39 -34.90 -1.73 -25.41
CA VAL A 39 -34.20 -1.67 -24.14
C VAL A 39 -33.12 -0.61 -24.25
N THR A 40 -33.47 0.63 -23.90
CA THR A 40 -32.48 1.63 -23.53
C THR A 40 -31.65 1.07 -22.37
N PHE A 41 -30.33 1.25 -22.40
CA PHE A 41 -29.51 1.00 -21.22
C PHE A 41 -30.19 1.68 -20.03
N THR A 42 -30.45 0.92 -18.97
CA THR A 42 -31.04 1.45 -17.74
C THR A 42 -30.21 2.63 -17.28
N GLU A 43 -30.86 3.75 -16.98
CA GLU A 43 -30.21 4.87 -16.32
C GLU A 43 -29.60 4.36 -15.02
N ILE A 44 -28.31 4.65 -14.82
CA ILE A 44 -27.60 4.30 -13.61
C ILE A 44 -28.37 4.94 -12.46
N ALA A 45 -28.72 4.14 -11.45
CA ALA A 45 -29.42 4.67 -10.29
C ALA A 45 -28.60 5.82 -9.69
N ASN A 46 -29.27 6.88 -9.26
CA ASN A 46 -28.56 8.04 -8.70
C ASN A 46 -27.66 7.63 -7.52
N GLU A 47 -28.04 6.59 -6.77
CA GLU A 47 -27.25 5.97 -5.70
C GLU A 47 -25.91 5.41 -6.21
N ASP A 48 -25.92 4.62 -7.29
CA ASP A 48 -24.71 4.08 -7.91
C ASP A 48 -23.82 5.21 -8.48
N PHE A 49 -24.45 6.24 -9.06
CA PHE A 49 -23.73 7.42 -9.55
C PHE A 49 -23.02 8.18 -8.43
N GLN A 50 -23.69 8.37 -7.29
CA GLN A 50 -23.07 8.97 -6.11
C GLN A 50 -21.97 8.07 -5.53
N LEU A 51 -22.18 6.76 -5.46
CA LEU A 51 -21.18 5.80 -5.01
C LEU A 51 -19.89 5.88 -5.86
N MET A 52 -20.03 5.91 -7.18
CA MET A 52 -18.90 6.05 -8.11
C MET A 52 -18.24 7.44 -8.05
N SER A 53 -18.95 8.45 -7.56
CA SER A 53 -18.44 9.82 -7.41
C SER A 53 -17.70 10.05 -6.09
N ASN A 54 -17.84 9.15 -5.11
CA ASN A 54 -17.16 9.25 -3.83
C ASN A 54 -15.64 9.02 -3.98
N GLN A 55 -14.88 9.55 -3.03
CA GLN A 55 -13.47 9.22 -2.92
C GLN A 55 -13.30 7.79 -2.43
N VAL A 56 -12.35 7.07 -3.01
CA VAL A 56 -12.03 5.68 -2.64
C VAL A 56 -11.39 5.67 -1.25
N GLU A 57 -11.93 4.86 -0.33
CA GLU A 57 -11.40 4.73 1.03
C GLU A 57 -10.30 3.66 1.12
N ASP A 58 -9.31 3.83 2.01
CA ASP A 58 -8.24 2.84 2.18
C ASP A 58 -8.77 1.47 2.63
N GLU A 59 -9.85 1.44 3.40
CA GLU A 59 -10.49 0.19 3.84
C GLU A 59 -11.15 -0.55 2.67
N GLU A 60 -11.70 0.19 1.70
CA GLU A 60 -12.22 -0.36 0.45
C GLU A 60 -11.08 -0.98 -0.37
N ILE A 61 -9.97 -0.25 -0.53
CA ILE A 61 -8.79 -0.75 -1.25
C ILE A 61 -8.22 -1.98 -0.55
N ARG A 62 -8.12 -1.96 0.79
CA ARG A 62 -7.69 -3.10 1.59
C ARG A 62 -8.56 -4.31 1.29
N LYS A 63 -9.87 -4.15 1.38
CA LYS A 63 -10.82 -5.25 1.15
C LYS A 63 -10.61 -5.85 -0.24
N VAL A 64 -10.55 -5.01 -1.28
CA VAL A 64 -10.35 -5.46 -2.66
C VAL A 64 -8.99 -6.16 -2.84
N VAL A 65 -7.92 -5.63 -2.27
CA VAL A 65 -6.57 -6.22 -2.38
C VAL A 65 -6.48 -7.60 -1.70
N PHE A 66 -7.15 -7.78 -0.57
CA PHE A 66 -7.18 -9.06 0.15
C PHE A 66 -8.18 -10.06 -0.42
N ASP A 67 -9.19 -9.60 -1.18
CA ASP A 67 -10.11 -10.47 -1.92
C ASP A 67 -9.49 -11.04 -3.21
N MET A 68 -8.42 -10.39 -3.73
CA MET A 68 -7.69 -10.92 -4.88
C MET A 68 -7.00 -12.26 -4.57
N SER A 69 -7.10 -13.22 -5.50
CA SER A 69 -6.38 -14.48 -5.38
C SER A 69 -4.85 -14.25 -5.41
N PRO A 70 -4.09 -14.74 -4.40
CA PRO A 70 -2.66 -14.47 -4.27
C PRO A 70 -1.85 -14.86 -5.52
N TRP A 71 -2.20 -15.99 -6.13
CA TRP A 71 -1.45 -16.61 -7.24
C TRP A 71 -1.96 -16.22 -8.63
N LYS A 72 -2.74 -15.13 -8.73
CA LYS A 72 -3.19 -14.62 -10.03
C LYS A 72 -1.98 -14.16 -10.85
N ALA A 73 -2.06 -14.33 -12.17
CA ALA A 73 -1.00 -13.90 -13.09
C ALA A 73 -0.71 -12.40 -12.86
N PRO A 74 0.58 -12.00 -12.86
CA PRO A 74 0.96 -10.60 -12.67
C PRO A 74 0.41 -9.73 -13.81
N GLY A 75 0.10 -8.48 -13.47
CA GLY A 75 -0.34 -7.50 -14.46
C GLY A 75 0.80 -7.06 -15.37
N PRO A 76 0.55 -6.08 -16.25
CA PRO A 76 1.60 -5.41 -17.03
C PRO A 76 2.73 -4.82 -16.16
N ASP A 77 2.43 -4.54 -14.89
CA ASP A 77 3.33 -4.05 -13.85
C ASP A 77 4.30 -5.13 -13.31
N SER A 78 4.14 -6.39 -13.71
CA SER A 78 4.95 -7.53 -13.29
C SER A 78 4.88 -7.90 -11.80
N PHE A 79 4.00 -7.27 -11.00
CA PHE A 79 3.80 -7.61 -9.59
C PHE A 79 2.56 -8.51 -9.42
N SER A 80 2.64 -9.49 -8.52
CA SER A 80 1.50 -10.36 -8.19
C SER A 80 0.67 -9.80 -7.04
N ALA A 81 -0.58 -10.26 -6.89
CA ALA A 81 -1.44 -9.87 -5.76
C ALA A 81 -0.80 -10.14 -4.39
N VAL A 82 -0.01 -11.23 -4.27
CA VAL A 82 0.78 -11.54 -3.05
C VAL A 82 1.69 -10.40 -2.64
N PHE A 83 2.30 -9.70 -3.60
CA PHE A 83 3.18 -8.58 -3.29
C PHE A 83 2.41 -7.51 -2.52
N TYR A 84 1.30 -7.02 -3.08
CA TYR A 84 0.47 -5.99 -2.48
C TYR A 84 -0.15 -6.41 -1.15
N GLN A 85 -0.57 -7.67 -1.01
CA GLN A 85 -1.09 -8.22 0.25
C GLN A 85 -0.01 -8.23 1.34
N LYS A 86 1.22 -8.64 1.00
CA LYS A 86 2.34 -8.69 1.95
C LYS A 86 2.86 -7.31 2.30
N THR A 87 2.90 -6.37 1.35
CA THR A 87 3.43 -5.01 1.57
C THR A 87 2.38 -4.04 2.10
N TRP A 88 1.10 -4.45 2.20
CA TRP A 88 0.00 -3.61 2.69
C TRP A 88 0.30 -2.91 4.03
N HIS A 89 0.93 -3.61 4.97
CA HIS A 89 1.29 -3.04 6.28
C HIS A 89 2.22 -1.81 6.17
N LYS A 90 3.07 -1.75 5.14
CA LYS A 90 3.92 -0.57 4.88
C LYS A 90 3.11 0.64 4.42
N ARG A 91 2.04 0.40 3.65
CA ARG A 91 1.10 1.43 3.21
C ARG A 91 0.25 1.93 4.38
N VAL A 92 -0.27 1.03 5.22
CA VAL A 92 -1.05 1.44 6.41
C VAL A 92 -0.18 2.18 7.41
N ALA A 93 1.07 1.76 7.61
CA ALA A 93 2.01 2.46 8.46
C ALA A 93 2.37 3.86 7.91
N SER A 94 2.23 4.12 6.61
CA SER A 94 2.48 5.47 6.06
C SER A 94 1.27 6.41 6.17
N ASN A 95 0.07 5.90 6.42
CA ASN A 95 -1.16 6.70 6.53
C ASN A 95 -1.40 7.22 7.97
N GLY A 96 -0.34 7.55 8.69
CA GLY A 96 -0.42 8.01 10.07
C GLY A 96 0.93 8.47 10.60
N ILE A 97 0.97 8.81 11.88
CA ILE A 97 2.20 9.17 12.59
C ILE A 97 2.19 8.57 14.00
N TRP A 98 3.32 8.02 14.42
CA TRP A 98 3.53 7.61 15.81
C TRP A 98 4.01 8.79 16.66
N SER A 99 3.35 9.02 17.79
CA SER A 99 3.86 9.89 18.85
C SER A 99 4.72 9.07 19.80
N ILE A 100 5.94 9.55 20.01
CA ILE A 100 6.92 8.95 20.92
C ILE A 100 6.49 9.22 22.37
N GLY A 101 6.29 8.16 23.14
CA GLY A 101 6.10 8.17 24.59
C GLY A 101 7.29 7.50 25.26
N ASN A 102 7.09 6.31 25.80
CA ASN A 102 8.14 5.48 26.40
C ASN A 102 9.09 4.83 25.39
N GLY A 103 8.75 4.83 24.09
CA GLY A 103 9.53 4.24 22.99
C GLY A 103 9.63 2.73 23.00
N ALA A 104 8.82 2.04 23.82
CA ALA A 104 8.88 0.60 24.00
C ALA A 104 8.18 -0.18 22.88
N THR A 105 7.22 0.44 22.18
CA THR A 105 6.47 -0.23 21.11
C THR A 105 6.85 0.27 19.73
N ILE A 106 7.35 1.51 19.61
CA ILE A 106 7.85 2.05 18.34
C ILE A 106 9.10 1.31 17.88
N LYS A 107 9.04 0.79 16.65
CA LYS A 107 10.18 0.23 15.93
C LYS A 107 10.87 1.35 15.15
N PRO A 108 12.16 1.63 15.43
CA PRO A 108 12.86 2.78 14.84
C PRO A 108 12.85 2.81 13.31
N TRP A 109 12.87 1.65 12.66
CA TRP A 109 13.09 1.57 11.22
C TRP A 109 11.81 1.33 10.42
N THR A 110 10.78 0.76 11.03
CA THR A 110 9.57 0.32 10.31
C THR A 110 8.34 1.17 10.59
N ASP A 111 8.39 2.01 11.62
CA ASP A 111 7.25 2.81 12.05
C ASP A 111 7.46 4.29 11.70
N CYS A 112 6.38 5.00 11.45
CA CYS A 112 6.35 6.40 10.98
C CYS A 112 6.41 7.42 12.15
N TRP A 113 7.54 7.51 12.83
CA TRP A 113 7.71 8.44 13.96
C TRP A 113 8.47 9.74 13.59
N LEU A 114 9.14 9.79 12.45
CA LEU A 114 9.84 11.00 11.96
C LEU A 114 8.89 12.02 11.30
N GLY A 115 7.80 11.53 10.75
CA GLY A 115 6.81 12.32 10.02
C GLY A 115 5.79 11.42 9.34
N LYS A 116 4.72 12.06 8.84
CA LYS A 116 3.64 11.35 8.16
C LYS A 116 4.19 10.66 6.92
N GLY A 117 3.99 9.34 6.83
CA GLY A 117 4.39 8.57 5.66
C GLY A 117 5.87 8.20 5.57
N GLU A 118 6.69 8.59 6.54
CA GLU A 118 8.15 8.48 6.43
C GLU A 118 8.67 7.30 7.25
N ILE A 119 9.00 6.21 6.54
CA ILE A 119 9.57 4.98 7.11
C ILE A 119 11.05 4.93 6.76
N ILE A 120 11.93 4.93 7.76
CA ILE A 120 13.38 4.99 7.57
C ILE A 120 13.89 3.80 6.73
N LYS A 121 13.35 2.59 6.93
CA LYS A 121 13.75 1.40 6.17
C LYS A 121 13.41 1.47 4.68
N ASP A 122 12.44 2.30 4.30
CA ASP A 122 12.05 2.50 2.90
C ASP A 122 12.76 3.71 2.28
N MET A 123 13.53 4.48 3.07
CA MET A 123 14.47 5.46 2.56
C MET A 123 15.69 4.74 1.96
N ASP A 124 16.35 5.36 0.98
CA ASP A 124 17.57 4.82 0.34
C ASP A 124 18.80 4.92 1.28
N VAL A 125 18.68 4.34 2.47
CA VAL A 125 19.66 4.36 3.55
C VAL A 125 20.03 2.94 3.96
N ILE A 126 21.32 2.72 4.22
CA ILE A 126 21.83 1.42 4.64
C ILE A 126 21.89 1.39 6.17
N ILE A 127 20.93 0.72 6.80
CA ILE A 127 20.90 0.55 8.26
C ILE A 127 22.03 -0.41 8.67
N PRO A 128 22.95 0.00 9.57
CA PRO A 128 24.00 -0.87 10.07
C PRO A 128 23.45 -2.14 10.74
N PHE A 129 24.13 -3.28 10.54
CA PHE A 129 23.68 -4.58 11.05
C PHE A 129 23.44 -4.60 12.57
N ASN A 130 24.29 -3.90 13.32
CA ASN A 130 24.18 -3.77 14.78
C ASN A 130 22.93 -3.00 15.24
N LEU A 131 22.24 -2.30 14.33
CA LEU A 131 21.05 -1.53 14.62
C LEU A 131 19.76 -2.20 14.13
N LEU A 132 19.80 -3.30 13.37
CA LEU A 132 18.61 -3.88 12.72
C LEU A 132 17.48 -4.31 13.69
N HIS A 133 17.83 -4.68 14.92
CA HIS A 133 16.90 -5.25 15.90
C HIS A 133 16.74 -4.41 17.17
N VAL A 134 17.23 -3.17 17.16
CA VAL A 134 17.16 -2.28 18.33
C VAL A 134 15.77 -1.67 18.48
N GLN A 135 15.42 -1.35 19.72
CA GLN A 135 14.24 -0.58 20.06
C GLN A 135 14.54 0.92 20.06
N LEU A 136 13.52 1.77 20.02
CA LEU A 136 13.70 3.23 20.06
C LEU A 136 14.32 3.68 21.38
N THR A 137 14.01 2.99 22.48
CA THR A 137 14.63 3.18 23.80
C THR A 137 16.13 2.92 23.82
N GLU A 138 16.68 2.13 22.89
CA GLU A 138 18.12 1.87 22.80
C GLU A 138 18.84 2.95 21.97
N MET A 139 18.10 3.87 21.36
CA MET A 139 18.63 4.98 20.55
C MET A 139 18.86 6.26 21.37
N VAL A 140 18.67 6.19 22.69
CA VAL A 140 18.98 7.28 23.62
C VAL A 140 20.28 6.98 24.40
N ASP A 141 20.92 8.03 24.90
CA ASP A 141 22.07 7.95 25.78
C ASP A 141 21.66 7.69 27.24
N GLY A 142 22.64 7.53 28.13
CA GLY A 142 22.38 7.33 29.57
C GLY A 142 21.71 8.53 30.27
N HIS A 143 21.54 9.66 29.59
CA HIS A 143 20.86 10.86 30.07
C HIS A 143 19.43 10.99 29.54
N GLY A 144 18.98 10.06 28.69
CA GLY A 144 17.66 10.11 28.06
C GLY A 144 17.57 11.06 26.86
N ASN A 145 18.70 11.51 26.30
CA ASN A 145 18.75 12.28 25.06
C ASN A 145 19.05 11.37 23.87
N TRP A 146 18.75 11.79 22.64
CA TRP A 146 19.12 11.03 21.45
C TRP A 146 20.64 10.79 21.37
N ASP A 147 21.05 9.53 21.25
CA ASP A 147 22.44 9.16 21.01
C ASP A 147 22.76 9.38 19.51
N MET A 148 23.09 10.63 19.18
CA MET A 148 23.30 11.03 17.79
C MET A 148 24.46 10.30 17.11
N ASN A 149 25.41 9.72 17.86
CA ASN A 149 26.50 8.93 17.28
C ASN A 149 25.97 7.68 16.57
N LYS A 150 24.85 7.12 17.04
CA LYS A 150 24.19 5.96 16.41
C LYS A 150 23.51 6.30 15.08
N PHE A 151 23.22 7.58 14.81
CA PHE A 151 22.55 8.03 13.59
C PHE A 151 23.51 8.68 12.59
N MET A 152 24.45 9.52 13.05
CA MET A 152 25.31 10.35 12.19
C MET A 152 26.18 9.55 11.21
N SER A 153 26.51 8.29 11.51
CA SER A 153 27.44 7.50 10.70
C SER A 153 26.88 7.03 9.36
N TRP A 154 25.55 7.00 9.19
CA TRP A 154 24.92 6.36 8.02
C TRP A 154 23.65 7.06 7.54
N MET A 155 23.07 7.96 8.35
CA MET A 155 21.84 8.67 8.02
C MET A 155 22.13 10.08 7.45
N PRO A 156 21.45 10.50 6.36
CA PRO A 156 21.57 11.85 5.81
C PRO A 156 21.20 12.97 6.82
N GLU A 157 21.86 14.14 6.71
CA GLU A 157 21.68 15.26 7.64
C GLU A 157 20.24 15.78 7.73
N GLU A 158 19.47 15.69 6.64
CA GLU A 158 18.07 16.11 6.61
C GLU A 158 17.24 15.39 7.69
N TYR A 159 17.42 14.08 7.85
CA TYR A 159 16.71 13.30 8.86
C TYR A 159 17.28 13.52 10.25
N LEU A 160 18.59 13.75 10.38
CA LEU A 160 19.23 14.08 11.65
C LEU A 160 18.69 15.38 12.24
N GLN A 161 18.46 16.40 11.41
CA GLN A 161 17.85 17.66 11.86
C GLN A 161 16.46 17.46 12.45
N ARG A 162 15.70 16.52 11.89
CA ARG A 162 14.36 16.19 12.37
C ARG A 162 14.38 15.39 13.66
N ILE A 163 15.29 14.41 13.79
CA ILE A 163 15.49 13.68 15.04
C ILE A 163 15.86 14.64 16.19
N LYS A 164 16.76 15.61 15.93
CA LYS A 164 17.19 16.60 16.94
C LYS A 164 16.04 17.42 17.53
N VAL A 165 14.96 17.67 16.77
CA VAL A 165 13.80 18.44 17.24
C VAL A 165 12.70 17.56 17.84
N LEU A 166 12.76 16.24 17.66
CA LEU A 166 11.84 15.29 18.28
C LEU A 166 12.26 15.00 19.71
N LEU A 167 11.26 14.79 20.56
CA LEU A 167 11.53 14.38 21.94
C LEU A 167 12.01 12.93 21.96
N PRO A 168 13.12 12.64 22.65
CA PRO A 168 13.55 11.27 22.87
C PRO A 168 12.50 10.47 23.65
N PRO A 169 12.48 9.13 23.50
CA PRO A 169 11.75 8.24 24.37
C PRO A 169 11.98 8.55 25.84
N ASN A 170 10.89 8.72 26.59
CA ASN A 170 10.96 8.94 28.01
C ASN A 170 9.97 7.99 28.73
N PRO A 171 10.46 7.12 29.64
CA PRO A 171 9.62 6.21 30.42
C PRO A 171 8.45 6.88 31.15
N ASP A 172 8.58 8.17 31.48
CA ASP A 172 7.57 8.93 32.21
C ASP A 172 6.45 9.51 31.32
N LEU A 173 6.61 9.51 29.98
CA LEU A 173 5.66 10.12 29.04
C LEU A 173 4.44 9.22 28.68
N GLY A 174 4.34 8.04 29.28
CA GLY A 174 3.28 7.07 29.00
C GLY A 174 3.59 6.19 27.78
N ASN A 175 2.60 5.44 27.31
CA ASN A 175 2.78 4.54 26.16
C ASN A 175 2.84 5.32 24.84
N ASP A 176 3.54 4.75 23.85
CA ASP A 176 3.52 5.28 22.48
C ASP A 176 2.10 5.24 21.90
N GLU A 177 1.69 6.30 21.19
CA GLU A 177 0.36 6.42 20.60
C GLU A 177 0.45 6.54 19.06
N TYR A 178 -0.30 5.71 18.33
CA TYR A 178 -0.46 5.82 16.87
C TYR A 178 -1.63 6.72 16.52
N PHE A 179 -1.40 7.69 15.62
CA PHE A 179 -2.41 8.60 15.10
C PHE A 179 -2.65 8.31 13.61
N PRO A 180 -3.80 7.69 13.27
CA PRO A 180 -4.22 7.53 11.88
C PRO A 180 -4.45 8.89 11.21
N GLU A 181 -4.22 8.95 9.90
CA GLU A 181 -4.56 10.09 9.05
C GLU A 181 -6.03 10.47 9.21
N GLY A 182 -6.30 11.77 9.35
CA GLY A 182 -7.64 12.31 9.60
C GLY A 182 -8.04 12.44 11.08
N VAL A 183 -7.28 11.86 12.02
CA VAL A 183 -7.55 12.01 13.46
C VAL A 183 -6.76 13.19 14.05
N THR A 184 -7.41 14.34 14.21
CA THR A 184 -6.85 15.45 15.00
C THR A 184 -7.25 15.31 16.47
N LYS A 185 -6.37 14.78 17.33
CA LYS A 185 -6.59 14.82 18.78
C LYS A 185 -6.27 16.24 19.28
N THR A 186 -7.27 17.02 19.68
CA THR A 186 -7.12 18.41 20.19
C THR A 186 -6.69 18.51 21.66
N SER A 187 -6.44 17.40 22.36
CA SER A 187 -6.09 17.45 23.79
C SER A 187 -4.61 17.77 24.03
N TYR A 188 -4.32 19.01 24.41
CA TYR A 188 -3.03 19.43 24.95
C TYR A 188 -2.91 18.92 26.40
N SER A 189 -1.85 18.16 26.73
CA SER A 189 -1.49 17.88 28.12
C SER A 189 -0.18 18.60 28.42
N VAL A 190 -0.25 19.61 29.30
CA VAL A 190 0.87 20.52 29.63
C VAL A 190 1.97 19.82 30.45
N LYS A 191 1.80 18.54 30.82
CA LYS A 191 2.78 17.80 31.64
C LYS A 191 3.86 17.06 30.86
N GLY A 192 3.71 16.87 29.55
CA GLY A 192 4.75 16.33 28.68
C GLY A 192 4.80 17.21 27.45
N GLY A 193 5.91 17.89 27.21
CA GLY A 193 6.07 18.72 26.02
C GLY A 193 5.61 17.93 24.81
N LEU A 194 4.52 18.35 24.17
CA LEU A 194 3.95 17.65 23.02
C LEU A 194 3.86 18.72 21.93
N LEU A 195 4.94 18.83 21.15
CA LEU A 195 4.88 19.54 19.88
C LEU A 195 4.07 18.67 18.93
N LYS A 196 2.76 18.90 18.90
CA LYS A 196 1.89 18.36 17.86
C LYS A 196 2.21 19.11 16.57
N PHE A 197 2.68 18.37 15.57
CA PHE A 197 2.78 18.90 14.21
C PHE A 197 1.39 19.35 13.76
N ARG A 198 1.28 20.65 13.47
CA ARG A 198 0.14 21.24 12.77
C ARG A 198 0.32 20.93 11.28
N ALA A 199 -0.79 20.59 10.64
CA ALA A 199 -0.94 20.15 9.25
C ALA A 199 -0.04 20.85 8.23
#